data_AF-A0A3E0Q3T8-F1
#
_entry.id   AF-A0A3E0Q3T8-F1
#
_cell.length_a   1.000
_cell.length_b   1.000
_cell.length_c   1.000
_cell.angle_alpha   90.00
_cell.angle_beta   90.00
_cell.angle_gamma   90.00
#
_symmetry.space_group_name_H-M   'P 1'
#
loop_
_entity.id
_entity.type
_entity.pdbx_description
1 polymer ?
#
loop_
_entity_poly.entity_id
_entity_poly.type
_entity_poly.pdbx_seq_one_letter_code
_entity_poly.pdbx_strand_id
1 'polypeptide(L)'
;MSDDTYNGWSNRETWAANLHWSSNEGDYELIREWAEYLAGPVPNWYTKDEAVADLAERLQKYAEEIYGMVVGNDYGLTGDRPAVLFVSDVGSLWRIDFHEIAEHWIADVIADREYEKAEAGSAAAAVAAAWLIVLVAALLVLGGVA
;
A
#
# COMPACT_ATOMS: atom_id res chain seq x y z
N MET A 1 18.01 -6.32 26.07
CA MET A 1 17.06 -6.72 25.03
C MET A 1 17.76 -6.39 23.73
N SER A 2 18.04 -7.40 22.91
CA SER A 2 18.39 -7.13 21.51
C SER A 2 17.20 -6.42 20.88
N ASP A 3 17.44 -5.35 20.14
CA ASP A 3 16.45 -4.87 19.19
C ASP A 3 16.24 -6.02 18.20
N ASP A 4 15.15 -6.76 18.35
CA ASP A 4 14.78 -7.87 17.46
C ASP A 4 14.24 -7.34 16.11
N THR A 5 14.37 -6.03 15.87
CA THR A 5 14.00 -5.37 14.62
C THR A 5 14.88 -5.83 13.47
N TYR A 6 14.27 -6.01 12.31
CA TYR A 6 14.95 -6.48 11.11
C TYR A 6 14.56 -5.60 9.93
N ASN A 7 15.54 -4.83 9.41
CA ASN A 7 15.31 -3.89 8.30
C ASN A 7 14.15 -2.91 8.53
N GLY A 8 13.94 -2.46 9.77
CA GLY A 8 12.86 -1.55 10.14
C GLY A 8 11.52 -2.21 10.46
N TRP A 9 11.44 -3.54 10.39
CA TRP A 9 10.26 -4.33 10.76
C TRP A 9 10.43 -4.96 12.15
N SER A 10 9.33 -5.33 12.79
CA SER A 10 9.32 -5.99 14.11
C SER A 10 10.16 -7.26 14.18
N ASN A 11 10.29 -8.00 13.06
CA ASN A 11 11.14 -9.19 12.95
C ASN A 11 11.42 -9.56 11.47
N ARG A 12 12.26 -10.59 11.27
CA ARG A 12 12.67 -11.08 9.94
C ARG A 12 11.49 -11.67 9.16
N GLU A 13 10.61 -12.42 9.80
CA GLU A 13 9.47 -13.08 9.15
C GLU A 13 8.45 -12.05 8.62
N THR A 14 8.16 -10.99 9.39
CA THR A 14 7.33 -9.87 8.94
C THR A 14 7.94 -9.18 7.72
N TRP A 15 9.24 -8.86 7.78
CA TRP A 15 9.94 -8.25 6.64
C TRP A 15 9.94 -9.16 5.39
N ALA A 16 10.22 -10.45 5.57
CA ALA A 16 10.31 -11.40 4.46
C ALA A 16 8.95 -11.59 3.77
N ALA A 17 7.86 -11.67 4.54
CA ALA A 17 6.51 -11.77 3.99
C ALA A 17 6.17 -10.53 3.14
N ASN A 18 6.41 -9.33 3.67
CA ASN A 18 6.19 -8.10 2.91
C ASN A 18 7.09 -7.99 1.68
N LEU A 19 8.35 -8.43 1.77
CA LEU A 19 9.27 -8.41 0.64
C LEU A 19 8.76 -9.27 -0.52
N HIS A 20 8.29 -10.49 -0.24
CA HIS A 20 7.74 -11.37 -1.28
C HIS A 20 6.53 -10.72 -1.97
N TRP A 21 5.58 -10.24 -1.18
CA TRP A 21 4.36 -9.62 -1.67
C TRP A 21 4.59 -8.31 -2.44
N SER A 22 5.57 -7.51 -2.03
CA SER A 22 5.91 -6.26 -2.72
C SER A 22 6.78 -6.44 -3.96
N SER A 23 7.46 -7.59 -4.09
CA SER A 23 8.38 -7.86 -5.20
C SER A 23 7.77 -8.68 -6.33
N ASN A 24 6.68 -9.41 -6.06
CA ASN A 24 5.93 -10.15 -7.07
C ASN A 24 4.78 -9.29 -7.59
N GLU A 25 4.78 -8.98 -8.89
CA GLU A 25 3.78 -8.11 -9.53
C GLU A 25 2.33 -8.53 -9.23
N GLY A 26 2.04 -9.84 -9.30
CA GLY A 26 0.68 -10.33 -9.05
C GLY A 26 0.22 -10.16 -7.60
N ASP A 27 1.13 -10.41 -6.64
CA ASP A 27 0.82 -10.25 -5.22
C ASP A 27 0.72 -8.77 -4.85
N TYR A 28 1.60 -7.95 -5.43
CA TYR A 28 1.62 -6.50 -5.25
C TYR A 28 0.30 -5.88 -5.71
N GLU A 29 -0.13 -6.18 -6.94
CA GLU A 29 -1.38 -5.65 -7.51
C GLU A 29 -2.59 -6.07 -6.66
N LEU A 30 -2.66 -7.35 -6.27
CA LEU A 30 -3.75 -7.87 -5.47
C LEU A 30 -3.85 -7.19 -4.10
N ILE A 31 -2.75 -7.11 -3.38
CA ILE A 31 -2.71 -6.54 -2.03
C ILE A 31 -2.95 -5.03 -2.10
N ARG A 32 -2.38 -4.36 -3.11
CA ARG A 32 -2.63 -2.94 -3.34
C ARG A 32 -4.10 -2.66 -3.65
N GLU A 33 -4.75 -3.48 -4.48
CA GLU A 33 -6.19 -3.34 -4.75
C GLU A 33 -7.01 -3.46 -3.45
N TRP A 34 -6.69 -4.43 -2.58
CA TRP A 34 -7.34 -4.54 -1.27
C TRP A 34 -7.10 -3.32 -0.39
N ALA A 35 -5.87 -2.83 -0.31
CA ALA A 35 -5.53 -1.65 0.47
C ALA A 35 -6.24 -0.39 -0.06
N GLU A 36 -6.29 -0.20 -1.38
CA GLU A 36 -7.00 0.91 -2.03
C GLU A 36 -8.51 0.85 -1.81
N TYR A 37 -9.08 -0.35 -1.89
CA TYR A 37 -10.48 -0.59 -1.58
C TYR A 37 -10.78 -0.23 -0.13
N LEU A 38 -9.96 -0.66 0.84
CA LEU A 38 -10.20 -0.43 2.27
C LEU A 38 -9.90 1.01 2.70
N ALA A 39 -8.84 1.63 2.18
CA ALA A 39 -8.51 3.02 2.41
C ALA A 39 -9.39 4.00 1.59
N GLY A 40 -10.28 3.49 0.73
CA GLY A 40 -11.13 4.23 -0.22
C GLY A 40 -11.88 5.44 0.37
N PRO A 41 -12.10 6.50 -0.42
CA PRO A 41 -12.91 7.64 0.02
C PRO A 41 -14.36 7.21 0.26
N VAL A 42 -14.82 7.58 1.45
CA VAL A 42 -16.12 7.33 2.10
C VAL A 42 -17.33 7.45 1.13
N PRO A 43 -18.40 6.65 1.32
CA PRO A 43 -18.69 5.94 2.54
C PRO A 43 -18.24 4.51 2.58
N ASN A 44 -16.96 4.26 2.29
CA ASN A 44 -16.24 3.38 3.21
C ASN A 44 -16.42 3.84 4.66
N TRP A 45 -17.15 3.01 5.40
CA TRP A 45 -17.43 3.12 6.83
C TRP A 45 -16.19 2.83 7.70
N TYR A 46 -15.07 2.54 7.06
CA TYR A 46 -13.82 2.14 7.70
C TYR A 46 -13.04 3.36 8.18
N THR A 47 -12.78 3.40 9.48
CA THR A 47 -11.64 4.12 10.05
C THR A 47 -10.32 3.50 9.57
N LYS A 48 -9.20 4.24 9.71
CA LYS A 48 -7.87 3.69 9.39
C LYS A 48 -7.64 2.38 10.13
N ASP A 49 -7.94 2.33 11.42
CA ASP A 49 -7.71 1.16 12.26
C ASP A 49 -8.55 -0.05 11.82
N GLU A 50 -9.81 0.17 11.43
CA GLU A 50 -10.66 -0.90 10.89
C GLU A 50 -10.14 -1.40 9.53
N ALA A 51 -9.64 -0.50 8.67
CA ALA A 51 -9.05 -0.87 7.39
C ALA A 51 -7.76 -1.70 7.57
N VAL A 52 -6.93 -1.32 8.54
CA VAL A 52 -5.73 -2.08 8.91
C VAL A 52 -6.12 -3.46 9.45
N ALA A 53 -7.11 -3.55 10.34
CA ALA A 53 -7.57 -4.82 10.88
C ALA A 53 -8.13 -5.76 9.79
N ASP A 54 -8.97 -5.25 8.87
CA ASP A 54 -9.52 -6.06 7.76
C ASP A 54 -8.42 -6.52 6.80
N LEU A 55 -7.48 -5.63 6.45
CA LEU A 55 -6.36 -6.00 5.58
C LEU A 55 -5.44 -7.04 6.25
N ALA A 56 -5.16 -6.89 7.55
CA ALA A 56 -4.36 -7.86 8.29
C ALA A 56 -4.99 -9.26 8.27
N GLU A 57 -6.31 -9.36 8.45
CA GLU A 57 -7.03 -10.63 8.37
C GLU A 57 -6.96 -11.25 6.97
N ARG A 58 -7.08 -10.43 5.91
CA ARG A 58 -6.93 -10.91 4.52
C ARG A 58 -5.52 -11.41 4.23
N LEU A 59 -4.50 -10.66 4.64
CA LEU A 59 -3.09 -11.05 4.48
C LEU A 59 -2.79 -12.35 5.22
N GLN A 60 -3.32 -12.52 6.43
CA GLN A 60 -3.16 -13.76 7.18
C GLN A 60 -3.79 -14.95 6.44
N LYS A 61 -5.05 -14.84 6.00
CA LYS A 61 -5.73 -15.90 5.25
C LYS A 61 -4.99 -16.24 3.96
N TYR A 62 -4.51 -15.23 3.25
CA TYR A 62 -3.74 -15.42 2.02
C TYR A 62 -2.42 -16.15 2.28
N ALA A 63 -1.70 -15.78 3.35
CA ALA A 63 -0.49 -16.50 3.77
C ALA A 63 -0.81 -17.96 4.17
N GLU A 64 -1.90 -18.19 4.90
CA GLU A 64 -2.35 -19.53 5.29
C GLU A 64 -2.68 -20.40 4.07
N GLU A 65 -3.30 -19.84 3.03
CA GLU A 65 -3.53 -20.53 1.75
C GLU A 65 -2.21 -20.92 1.07
N ILE A 66 -1.24 -20.00 1.00
CA ILE A 66 0.09 -20.28 0.44
C ILE A 66 0.80 -21.40 1.22
N TYR A 67 0.80 -21.31 2.54
CA TYR A 67 1.38 -22.35 3.41
C TYR A 67 0.64 -23.68 3.26
N GLY A 68 -0.69 -23.67 3.15
CA GLY A 68 -1.51 -24.85 2.93
C GLY A 68 -1.21 -25.56 1.61
N MET A 69 -0.96 -24.80 0.54
CA MET A 69 -0.53 -25.36 -0.74
C MET A 69 0.77 -26.15 -0.63
N VAL A 70 1.73 -25.64 0.15
CA VAL A 70 3.11 -26.16 0.23
C VAL A 70 3.30 -27.24 1.29
N VAL A 71 2.70 -27.07 2.46
CA VAL A 71 2.92 -27.91 3.66
C VAL A 71 1.83 -28.99 3.79
N GLY A 72 0.68 -28.82 3.14
CA GLY A 72 -0.51 -29.67 3.30
C GLY A 72 -0.51 -31.00 2.54
N ASN A 73 0.55 -31.34 1.80
CA ASN A 73 0.65 -32.59 1.06
C ASN A 73 1.62 -33.54 1.77
N ASP A 74 1.14 -34.75 2.10
CA ASP A 74 1.85 -35.81 2.84
C ASP A 74 3.21 -36.29 2.25
N TYR A 75 3.69 -35.65 1.17
CA TYR A 75 4.89 -36.03 0.41
C TYR A 75 6.00 -34.97 0.34
N GLY A 76 5.92 -33.89 1.14
CA GLY A 76 6.97 -32.85 1.22
C GLY A 76 6.51 -31.49 0.69
N LEU A 77 7.45 -30.57 0.43
CA LEU A 77 7.15 -29.25 -0.16
C LEU A 77 6.65 -29.45 -1.60
N THR A 78 5.35 -29.63 -1.77
CA THR A 78 4.71 -29.69 -3.09
C THR A 78 3.95 -28.40 -3.28
N GLY A 79 4.32 -27.60 -4.26
CA GLY A 79 3.69 -26.33 -4.57
C GLY A 79 4.35 -25.78 -5.82
N ASP A 80 3.79 -24.71 -6.38
CA ASP A 80 4.53 -24.00 -7.40
C ASP A 80 5.79 -23.37 -6.78
N ARG A 81 6.82 -23.14 -7.62
CA ARG A 81 8.11 -22.62 -7.15
C ARG A 81 7.96 -21.31 -6.32
N PRO A 82 7.09 -20.36 -6.68
CA PRO A 82 6.84 -19.18 -5.86
C PRO A 82 6.38 -19.49 -4.44
N ALA A 83 5.36 -20.34 -4.25
CA ALA A 83 4.88 -20.67 -2.91
C ALA A 83 5.94 -21.37 -2.05
N VAL A 84 6.73 -22.27 -2.66
CA VAL A 84 7.83 -22.96 -1.95
C VAL A 84 8.90 -21.97 -1.50
N LEU A 85 9.25 -20.98 -2.33
CA LEU A 85 10.23 -19.94 -1.97
C LEU A 85 9.69 -19.05 -0.85
N PHE A 86 8.43 -18.63 -0.92
CA PHE A 86 7.78 -17.87 0.15
C PHE A 86 7.87 -18.61 1.49
N VAL A 87 7.41 -19.86 1.56
CA VAL A 87 7.41 -20.65 2.79
C VAL A 87 8.83 -20.89 3.31
N SER A 88 9.79 -21.14 2.41
CA SER A 88 11.19 -21.38 2.80
C SER A 88 11.87 -20.13 3.36
N ASP A 89 11.61 -18.96 2.77
CA ASP A 89 12.24 -17.71 3.18
C ASP A 89 11.57 -17.13 4.42
N VAL A 90 10.24 -17.14 4.47
CA VAL A 90 9.46 -16.62 5.60
C VAL A 90 9.58 -17.55 6.81
N GLY A 91 9.60 -18.87 6.60
CA GLY A 91 9.76 -19.84 7.67
C GLY A 91 8.49 -20.01 8.50
N SER A 92 8.24 -19.14 9.49
CA SER A 92 7.13 -19.31 10.44
C SER A 92 6.02 -18.28 10.27
N LEU A 93 4.84 -18.75 9.84
CA LEU A 93 3.64 -17.92 9.73
C LEU A 93 3.21 -17.28 11.07
N TRP A 94 3.43 -17.99 12.19
CA TRP A 94 3.06 -17.53 13.53
C TRP A 94 3.89 -16.34 14.05
N ARG A 95 5.00 -16.02 13.38
CA ARG A 95 5.88 -14.92 13.75
C ARG A 95 5.63 -13.66 12.94
N ILE A 96 4.82 -13.74 11.89
CA ILE A 96 4.51 -12.60 11.04
C ILE A 96 3.56 -11.67 11.80
N ASP A 97 3.93 -10.40 11.88
CA ASP A 97 3.03 -9.35 12.32
C ASP A 97 2.22 -8.82 11.12
N PHE A 98 1.08 -9.47 10.85
CA PHE A 98 0.21 -9.07 9.74
C PHE A 98 -0.39 -7.67 9.93
N HIS A 99 -0.52 -7.19 11.16
CA HIS A 99 -1.03 -5.86 11.45
C HIS A 99 -0.02 -4.79 11.05
N GLU A 100 1.27 -5.00 11.35
CA GLU A 100 2.35 -4.11 10.91
C GLU A 100 2.42 -4.03 9.38
N ILE A 101 2.29 -5.16 8.68
CA ILE A 101 2.26 -5.18 7.20
C ILE A 101 1.04 -4.40 6.71
N ALA A 102 -0.16 -4.71 7.22
CA ALA A 102 -1.38 -4.01 6.81
C ALA A 102 -1.30 -2.49 7.07
N GLU A 103 -0.75 -2.07 8.19
CA GLU A 103 -0.54 -0.65 8.49
C GLU A 103 0.36 0.02 7.46
N HIS A 104 1.46 -0.64 7.07
CA HIS A 104 2.36 -0.12 6.03
C HIS A 104 1.64 0.09 4.69
N TRP A 105 0.90 -0.91 4.20
CA TRP A 105 0.17 -0.81 2.92
C TRP A 105 -0.93 0.27 2.94
N ILE A 106 -1.69 0.35 4.03
CA ILE A 106 -2.73 1.38 4.19
C ILE A 106 -2.10 2.78 4.27
N ALA A 107 -0.99 2.93 5.00
CA ALA A 107 -0.27 4.20 5.09
C ALA A 107 0.25 4.66 3.73
N ASP A 108 0.84 3.75 2.94
CA ASP A 108 1.37 4.05 1.61
C ASP A 108 0.25 4.52 0.66
N VAL A 109 -0.89 3.82 0.61
CA VAL A 109 -2.04 4.23 -0.20
C VAL A 109 -2.59 5.60 0.22
N ILE A 110 -2.65 5.89 1.52
CA ILE A 110 -3.08 7.20 2.02
C ILE A 110 -2.08 8.28 1.59
N ALA A 111 -0.78 8.03 1.76
CA ALA A 111 0.28 8.97 1.39
C ALA A 111 0.27 9.28 -0.11
N ASP A 112 0.10 8.27 -0.96
CA ASP A 112 0.00 8.45 -2.42
C ASP A 112 -1.17 9.37 -2.79
N ARG A 113 -2.33 9.17 -2.17
CA ARG A 113 -3.51 10.01 -2.42
C ARG A 113 -3.35 11.43 -1.91
N GLU A 114 -2.69 11.61 -0.77
CA GLU A 114 -2.37 12.94 -0.25
C GLU A 114 -1.41 13.67 -1.19
N TYR A 115 -0.41 12.98 -1.71
CA TYR A 115 0.49 13.49 -2.72
C TYR A 115 -0.25 13.90 -4.01
N GLU A 116 -1.11 13.03 -4.56
CA GLU A 116 -1.93 13.31 -5.74
C GLU A 116 -2.85 14.52 -5.54
N LYS A 117 -3.48 14.65 -4.37
CA LYS A 117 -4.31 15.81 -4.04
C LYS A 117 -3.48 17.10 -3.94
N ALA A 118 -2.31 17.02 -3.33
CA ALA A 118 -1.41 18.16 -3.22
C ALA A 118 -0.90 18.62 -4.60
N GLU A 119 -0.56 17.67 -5.47
CA GLU A 119 -0.14 17.92 -6.84
C GLU A 119 -1.28 18.55 -7.66
N ALA A 120 -2.49 17.98 -7.59
CA ALA A 120 -3.67 18.52 -8.27
C ALA A 120 -4.01 19.93 -7.78
N GLY A 121 -3.92 20.19 -6.47
CA GLY A 121 -4.15 21.51 -5.88
C GLY A 121 -3.11 22.55 -6.34
N SER A 122 -1.84 22.16 -6.39
CA SER A 122 -0.74 22.99 -6.91
C SER A 122 -0.95 23.34 -8.38
N ALA A 123 -1.30 22.36 -9.22
CA ALA A 123 -1.58 22.57 -10.63
C ALA A 123 -2.76 23.54 -10.84
N ALA A 124 -3.85 23.37 -10.08
CA ALA A 124 -5.01 24.26 -10.14
C ALA A 124 -4.65 25.71 -9.76
N ALA A 125 -3.82 25.89 -8.72
CA ALA A 125 -3.36 27.20 -8.30
C ALA A 125 -2.49 27.89 -9.39
N ALA A 126 -1.59 27.13 -10.04
CA ALA A 126 -0.76 27.64 -11.12
C ALA A 126 -1.61 28.11 -12.33
N VAL A 127 -2.63 27.33 -12.70
CA VAL A 127 -3.57 27.69 -13.78
C VAL A 127 -4.34 28.96 -13.44
N ALA A 128 -4.86 29.09 -12.22
CA ALA A 128 -5.58 30.28 -11.78
C ALA A 128 -4.71 31.55 -11.82
N ALA A 129 -3.44 31.45 -11.40
CA ALA A 129 -2.49 32.55 -11.45
C ALA A 129 -2.21 33.01 -12.90
N ALA A 130 -2.04 32.06 -13.83
CA ALA A 130 -1.85 32.38 -15.24
C ALA A 130 -3.05 33.14 -15.84
N TRP A 131 -4.27 32.70 -15.54
CA TRP A 131 -5.49 33.38 -15.97
C TRP A 131 -5.62 34.79 -15.39
N LEU A 132 -5.25 35.00 -14.14
CA LEU A 132 -5.26 36.34 -13.53
C LEU A 132 -4.30 37.30 -14.24
N ILE A 133 -3.10 36.83 -14.60
CA ILE A 133 -2.12 37.62 -15.36
C ILE A 133 -2.70 38.00 -16.73
N VAL A 134 -3.31 37.05 -17.45
CA VAL A 134 -3.95 37.31 -18.75
C VAL A 134 -5.07 38.34 -18.61
N LEU A 135 -5.91 38.22 -17.58
CA LEU A 135 -7.00 39.16 -17.31
C LEU A 135 -6.47 40.58 -17.03
N VAL A 136 -5.43 40.70 -16.19
CA VAL A 136 -4.80 41.99 -15.88
C VAL A 136 -4.17 42.61 -17.13
N ALA A 137 -3.47 41.82 -17.94
CA ALA A 137 -2.91 42.29 -19.20
C ALA A 137 -3.99 42.78 -20.17
N ALA A 138 -5.09 42.06 -20.31
CA ALA A 138 -6.22 42.47 -21.14
C ALA A 138 -6.86 43.78 -20.66
N LEU A 139 -7.05 43.94 -19.34
CA LEU A 139 -7.59 45.17 -18.75
C LEU A 139 -6.66 46.37 -18.97
N LEU A 140 -5.34 46.19 -18.88
CA LEU A 140 -4.38 47.27 -19.16
C LEU A 140 -4.39 47.70 -20.63
N VAL A 141 -4.50 46.75 -21.57
CA VAL A 141 -4.60 47.05 -23.01
C VAL A 141 -5.90 47.79 -23.33
N LEU A 142 -7.02 47.39 -22.72
CA LEU A 142 -8.32 48.03 -22.94
C LEU A 142 -8.47 49.38 -22.22
N GLY A 143 -7.84 49.55 -21.06
CA GLY A 143 -7.87 50.79 -20.27
C GLY A 143 -6.91 51.87 -20.75
N GLY A 144 -5.89 51.52 -21.54
CA GLY A 144 -4.93 52.45 -22.13
C GLY A 144 -5.38 53.18 -23.40
N VAL A 145 -6.66 53.02 -23.81
CA VAL A 145 -7.25 53.67 -25.00
C VAL A 145 -8.05 54.93 -24.65
N ALA A 146 -7.91 55.47 -23.42
CA ALA A 146 -8.50 56.74 -23.03
C ALA A 146 -7.56 57.92 -23.28
#